data_AF-A0A970C4Y9-F1
#
_entry.id   AF-A0A970C4Y9-F1
#
_cell.length_a   1.000
_cell.length_b   1.000
_cell.length_c   1.000
_cell.angle_alpha   90.00
_cell.angle_beta   90.00
_cell.angle_gamma   90.00
#
_symmetry.space_group_name_H-M   'P 1'
#
loop_
_entity.id
_entity.type
_entity.pdbx_description
1 polymer ?
#
loop_
_entity_poly.entity_id
_entity_poly.type
_entity_poly.pdbx_seq_one_letter_code
_entity_poly.pdbx_strand_id
1 'polypeptide(L)'
;MRVDWTEIKANIRGFIQGSFDLQERATAVLRKEAYEENDIFMLLCFADLIGIPVPMSYYNLELLPYLAEELTGWEKRIVERKSVVAEKFGKHDWCC
;
A
#
# COMPACT_ATOMS: atom_id res chain seq x y z
N MET A 1 -11.19 4.38 -48.05
CA MET A 1 -10.71 4.05 -46.69
C MET A 1 -9.97 2.73 -46.77
N ARG A 2 -8.63 2.73 -46.79
CA ARG A 2 -7.86 1.48 -46.84
C ARG A 2 -7.53 1.12 -45.39
N VAL A 3 -8.09 0.00 -44.92
CA VAL A 3 -7.93 -0.46 -43.55
C VAL A 3 -6.67 -1.30 -43.46
N ASP A 4 -5.67 -0.83 -42.73
CA ASP A 4 -4.41 -1.56 -42.55
C ASP A 4 -4.53 -2.51 -41.35
N TRP A 5 -4.74 -3.80 -41.66
CA TRP A 5 -4.96 -4.89 -40.70
C TRP A 5 -3.79 -5.14 -39.73
N THR A 6 -2.59 -4.70 -40.08
CA THR A 6 -1.39 -4.80 -39.23
C THR A 6 -1.49 -3.90 -38.01
N GLU A 7 -2.01 -2.69 -38.19
CA GLU A 7 -2.19 -1.70 -37.12
C GLU A 7 -3.31 -2.13 -36.16
N ILE A 8 -4.40 -2.68 -36.71
CA ILE A 8 -5.51 -3.24 -35.94
C ILE A 8 -5.04 -4.40 -35.05
N LYS A 9 -4.22 -5.32 -35.58
CA LYS A 9 -3.66 -6.43 -34.78
C LYS A 9 -2.73 -5.93 -33.67
N ALA A 10 -1.91 -4.92 -33.93
CA ALA A 10 -1.03 -4.35 -32.92
C ALA A 10 -1.83 -3.69 -31.79
N ASN A 11 -2.90 -2.96 -32.13
CA ASN A 11 -3.74 -2.28 -31.15
C ASN A 11 -4.55 -3.26 -30.29
N ILE A 12 -5.10 -4.33 -30.89
CA ILE A 12 -5.79 -5.40 -30.16
C ILE A 12 -4.82 -6.15 -29.23
N ARG A 13 -3.59 -6.43 -29.69
CA ARG A 13 -2.57 -7.08 -28.85
C ARG A 13 -2.18 -6.20 -27.66
N GLY A 14 -2.00 -4.89 -27.87
CA GLY A 14 -1.73 -3.93 -26.81
C GLY A 14 -2.88 -3.82 -25.81
N PHE A 15 -4.13 -3.80 -26.29
CA PHE A 15 -5.32 -3.77 -25.45
C PHE A 15 -5.48 -5.03 -24.58
N ILE A 16 -5.25 -6.20 -25.16
CA ILE A 16 -5.25 -7.48 -24.42
C ILE A 16 -4.12 -7.47 -23.38
N GLN A 17 -2.92 -7.04 -23.76
CA GLN A 17 -1.80 -6.99 -22.82
C GLN A 17 -2.03 -6.00 -21.67
N GLY A 18 -2.68 -4.86 -21.91
CA GLY A 18 -3.06 -3.92 -20.85
C GLY A 18 -4.24 -4.38 -20.00
N SER A 19 -5.22 -5.07 -20.58
CA SER A 19 -6.40 -5.58 -19.86
C SER A 19 -6.08 -6.77 -18.95
N PHE A 20 -5.06 -7.56 -19.32
CA PHE A 20 -4.63 -8.74 -18.58
C PHE A 20 -3.32 -8.51 -17.81
N ASP A 21 -2.95 -7.27 -17.48
CA ASP A 21 -1.74 -7.02 -16.72
C ASP A 21 -1.89 -7.49 -15.25
N LEU A 22 -1.70 -8.79 -15.05
CA LEU A 22 -1.71 -9.47 -13.75
C LEU A 22 -0.50 -9.04 -12.90
N GLN A 23 0.55 -8.55 -13.54
CA GLN A 23 1.79 -8.17 -12.86
C GLN A 23 1.58 -6.89 -12.05
N GLU A 24 0.94 -5.87 -12.61
CA GLU A 24 0.61 -4.66 -11.86
C GLU A 24 -0.30 -4.97 -10.66
N ARG A 25 -1.33 -5.79 -10.85
CA ARG A 25 -2.24 -6.21 -9.78
C ARG A 25 -1.51 -6.94 -8.65
N ALA A 26 -0.64 -7.89 -8.98
CA ALA A 26 0.16 -8.60 -7.98
C ALA A 26 1.07 -7.64 -7.20
N THR A 27 1.73 -6.70 -7.88
CA THR A 27 2.60 -5.73 -7.19
C THR A 27 1.81 -4.73 -6.35
N ALA A 28 0.57 -4.38 -6.72
CA ALA A 28 -0.30 -3.51 -5.94
C ALA A 28 -0.71 -4.18 -4.63
N VAL A 29 -1.09 -5.47 -4.67
CA VAL A 29 -1.39 -6.26 -3.46
C VAL A 29 -0.18 -6.32 -2.55
N LEU A 30 0.98 -6.69 -3.08
CA LEU A 30 2.23 -6.76 -2.29
C LEU A 30 2.60 -5.42 -1.64
N ARG A 31 2.44 -4.30 -2.35
CA ARG A 31 2.67 -2.96 -1.77
C ARG A 31 1.71 -2.67 -0.62
N LYS A 32 0.43 -3.01 -0.77
CA LYS A 32 -0.56 -2.84 0.29
C LYS A 32 -0.18 -3.65 1.53
N GLU A 33 0.23 -4.91 1.36
CA GLU A 33 0.67 -5.75 2.48
C GLU A 33 1.91 -5.20 3.17
N ALA A 34 2.90 -4.74 2.40
CA ALA A 34 4.09 -4.09 2.95
C ALA A 34 3.75 -2.83 3.76
N TYR A 35 2.80 -2.01 3.30
CA TYR A 35 2.33 -0.85 4.07
C TYR A 35 1.57 -1.25 5.33
N GLU A 36 0.75 -2.29 5.30
CA GLU A 36 0.05 -2.81 6.48
C GLU A 36 1.03 -3.28 7.56
N GLU A 37 2.06 -4.01 7.19
CA GLU A 37 3.11 -4.47 8.11
C GLU A 37 3.91 -3.29 8.68
N ASN A 38 4.28 -2.33 7.83
CA ASN A 38 4.99 -1.13 8.28
C ASN A 38 4.14 -0.28 9.24
N ASP A 39 2.84 -0.14 8.98
CA ASP A 39 1.94 0.63 9.85
C ASP A 39 1.84 0.01 11.26
N ILE A 40 1.87 -1.32 11.36
CA ILE A 40 1.91 -2.06 12.64
C ILE A 40 3.26 -1.84 13.34
N PHE A 41 4.36 -1.92 12.61
CA PHE A 41 5.70 -1.66 13.15
C PHE A 41 5.79 -0.23 13.72
N MET A 42 5.35 0.77 12.95
CA MET A 42 5.32 2.17 13.38
C MET A 42 4.41 2.40 14.58
N LEU A 43 3.27 1.69 14.68
CA LEU A 43 2.43 1.70 15.88
C LEU A 43 3.15 1.13 17.10
N LEU A 44 3.91 0.05 16.96
CA LEU A 44 4.69 -0.52 18.07
C LEU A 44 5.79 0.43 18.55
N CYS A 45 6.41 1.17 17.64
CA CYS A 45 7.52 2.06 17.97
C CYS A 45 7.08 3.45 18.44
N PHE A 46 6.03 4.01 17.84
CA PHE A 46 5.63 5.42 17.98
C PHE A 46 4.13 5.60 18.28
N ALA A 47 3.49 4.64 18.94
CA ALA A 47 2.11 4.81 19.44
C ALA A 47 1.93 6.03 20.37
N ASP A 48 3.01 6.51 20.99
CA ASP A 48 3.01 7.73 21.79
C ASP A 48 2.55 8.96 21.01
N LEU A 49 2.86 9.03 19.71
CA LEU A 49 2.48 10.15 18.85
C LEU A 49 0.97 10.27 18.69
N ILE A 50 0.23 9.17 18.84
CA ILE A 50 -1.24 9.12 18.81
C ILE A 50 -1.85 9.06 20.22
N GLY A 51 -1.04 9.20 21.27
CA GLY A 51 -1.49 9.27 22.67
C GLY A 51 -1.59 7.91 23.38
N ILE A 52 -1.08 6.83 22.80
CA ILE A 52 -1.00 5.52 23.46
C ILE A 52 0.40 5.37 24.05
N PRO A 53 0.57 5.36 25.39
CA PRO A 53 1.89 5.31 25.99
C PRO A 53 2.55 3.93 25.81
N VAL A 54 3.76 3.92 25.23
CA VAL A 54 4.62 2.76 25.01
C VAL A 54 5.86 2.89 25.90
N PRO A 55 6.23 1.84 26.66
CA PRO A 55 7.38 1.90 27.57
C PRO A 55 8.74 1.98 26.83
N MET A 56 8.77 1.66 25.54
CA MET A 56 9.99 1.55 24.73
C MET A 56 10.36 2.82 23.98
N SER A 57 9.56 3.88 24.06
CA SER A 57 9.73 5.09 23.25
C SER A 57 11.09 5.75 23.40
N TYR A 58 11.70 5.65 24.60
CA TYR A 58 13.06 6.15 24.85
C TYR A 58 14.09 5.51 23.90
N TYR A 59 14.01 4.19 23.69
CA TYR A 59 14.94 3.45 22.83
C TYR A 59 14.64 3.66 21.35
N ASN A 60 13.37 3.88 21.00
CA ASN A 60 12.96 4.06 19.61
C ASN A 60 13.38 5.42 19.02
N LEU A 61 13.81 6.38 19.85
CA LEU A 61 14.34 7.66 19.37
C LEU A 61 15.59 7.49 18.50
N GLU A 62 16.38 6.44 18.73
CA GLU A 62 17.55 6.12 17.88
C GLU A 62 17.13 5.71 16.46
N LEU A 63 15.92 5.16 16.30
CA LEU A 63 15.36 4.76 15.02
C LEU A 63 14.72 5.92 14.26
N LEU A 64 14.38 7.01 14.96
CA LEU A 64 13.70 8.17 14.39
C LEU A 64 14.34 8.74 13.11
N PRO A 65 15.67 8.95 13.01
CA PRO A 65 16.26 9.48 11.78
C PRO A 65 16.11 8.54 10.56
N TYR A 66 15.99 7.23 10.78
CA TYR A 66 15.79 6.26 9.71
C TYR A 66 14.34 6.18 9.26
N LEU A 67 13.39 6.52 10.14
CA LEU A 67 11.95 6.43 9.89
C LEU A 67 11.31 7.80 9.62
N ALA A 68 12.09 8.88 9.70
CA ALA A 68 11.61 10.26 9.59
C ALA A 68 10.87 10.54 8.27
N GLU A 69 11.37 10.01 7.15
CA GLU A 69 10.74 10.20 5.84
C GLU A 69 9.40 9.46 5.73
N GLU A 70 9.32 8.25 6.29
CA GLU A 70 8.11 7.41 6.25
C GLU A 70 7.02 7.89 7.22
N LEU A 71 7.41 8.60 8.29
CA LEU A 71 6.51 9.06 9.35
C LEU A 71 5.35 9.91 8.82
N THR A 72 5.64 10.83 7.90
CA THR A 72 4.61 11.73 7.33
C THR A 72 3.58 10.99 6.48
N GLY A 73 3.99 9.92 5.79
CA GLY A 73 3.10 9.07 5.02
C GLY A 73 2.26 8.17 5.94
N TRP A 74 2.88 7.65 6.99
CA TRP A 74 2.22 6.84 8.01
C TRP A 74 1.15 7.63 8.77
N GLU A 75 1.45 8.86 9.20
CA GLU A 75 0.51 9.72 9.92
C GLU A 75 -0.79 9.92 9.12
N LYS A 76 -0.66 10.24 7.82
CA LYS A 76 -1.82 10.38 6.93
C LYS A 76 -2.64 9.09 6.83
N ARG A 77 -1.97 7.94 6.64
CA ARG A 77 -2.65 6.63 6.55
C ARG A 77 -3.39 6.28 7.83
N ILE A 78 -2.79 6.55 8.99
CA ILE A 78 -3.40 6.27 10.30
C ILE A 78 -4.62 7.16 10.53
N VAL A 79 -4.54 8.45 10.20
CA VAL A 79 -5.68 9.38 10.33
C VAL A 79 -6.83 9.00 9.40
N GLU A 80 -6.54 8.53 8.19
CA GLU A 80 -7.56 8.09 7.22
C GLU A 80 -8.17 6.72 7.59
N ARG A 81 -7.53 5.95 8.47
CA ARG A 81 -7.95 4.59 8.84
C ARG A 81 -9.19 4.64 9.75
N LYS A 82 -10.35 4.27 9.19
CA LYS A 82 -11.63 4.26 9.93
C LYS A 82 -11.81 3.07 10.86
N SER A 83 -11.37 1.87 10.45
CA SER A 83 -11.46 0.67 11.30
C SER A 83 -10.48 -0.42 10.85
N VAL A 84 -9.71 -0.96 11.79
CA VAL A 84 -8.78 -2.08 11.57
C VAL A 84 -9.51 -3.35 11.12
N VAL A 85 -10.72 -3.55 11.64
CA VAL A 85 -11.55 -4.73 11.35
C VAL A 85 -12.03 -4.71 9.89
N ALA A 86 -12.62 -3.62 9.41
CA ALA A 86 -13.10 -3.56 8.02
C ALA A 86 -11.96 -3.70 7.00
N GLU A 87 -10.75 -3.25 7.33
CA GLU A 87 -9.59 -3.38 6.45
C GLU A 87 -9.09 -4.82 6.36
N LYS A 88 -9.00 -5.52 7.51
CA LYS A 88 -8.57 -6.93 7.55
C LYS A 88 -9.62 -7.87 6.95
N PHE A 89 -10.90 -7.62 7.18
CA PHE A 89 -11.99 -8.45 6.68
C PHE A 89 -12.38 -8.13 5.24
N GLY A 90 -12.24 -6.88 4.78
CA GLY A 90 -12.39 -6.50 3.36
C GLY A 90 -11.22 -6.94 2.48
N LYS A 91 -10.14 -7.48 3.04
CA LYS A 91 -8.97 -8.00 2.31
C LYS A 91 -9.21 -9.37 1.66
N HIS A 92 -10.19 -10.14 2.16
CA HIS A 92 -10.50 -11.48 1.63
C HIS A 92 -11.50 -11.44 0.48
N ASP A 93 -12.04 -10.26 0.17
CA ASP A 93 -12.73 -10.03 -1.08
C ASP A 93 -11.65 -9.93 -2.17
N TRP A 94 -11.38 -11.05 -2.83
CA TRP A 94 -10.36 -11.22 -3.89
C TRP A 94 -10.56 -10.30 -5.12
N CYS A 95 -11.61 -9.50 -5.10
CA CYS A 95 -11.88 -8.46 -6.06
C CYS A 95 -11.47 -7.12 -5.46
N CYS A 96 -10.66 -6.38 -6.21
CA CYS A 96 -10.76 -4.93 -6.23
C CYS A 96 -12.22 -4.46 -6.21
#